data_AF-G4QBN7-F1
#
_entry.id   AF-G4QBN7-F1
#
_cell.length_a   1.000
_cell.length_b   1.000
_cell.length_c   1.000
_cell.angle_alpha   90.00
_cell.angle_beta   90.00
_cell.angle_gamma   90.00
#
_symmetry.space_group_name_H-M   'P 1'
#
loop_
_entity.id
_entity.type
_entity.pdbx_description
1 polymer ?
#
loop_
_entity_poly.entity_id
_entity_poly.type
_entity_poly.pdbx_seq_one_letter_code
_entity_poly.pdbx_strand_id
1 'polypeptide(L)' 'MSQKQIKVTLVRSVIGTKSDHRATVRGLGLGKVNSSRVLLDTPEIRGMIRKVDYLVKVSEV' A
#
# COMPACT_ATOMS: atom_id res chain seq x y z
N MET A 1 -4.21 23.06 -2.94
CA MET A 1 -4.83 21.80 -2.46
C MET A 1 -3.80 21.08 -1.62
N SER A 2 -4.04 20.98 -0.31
CA SER A 2 -3.12 20.33 0.63
C SER A 2 -2.88 18.89 0.19
N GLN A 3 -1.63 18.56 -0.17
CA GLN A 3 -1.24 17.22 -0.55
C GLN A 3 -1.28 16.34 0.71
N LYS A 4 -2.45 15.76 1.01
CA LYS A 4 -2.55 14.75 2.05
C LYS A 4 -1.64 13.60 1.67
N GLN A 5 -0.73 13.25 2.55
CA GLN A 5 0.20 12.16 2.35
C GLN A 5 -0.23 10.99 3.21
N ILE A 6 -0.17 9.79 2.64
CA ILE A 6 -0.46 8.55 3.34
C ILE A 6 0.79 7.70 3.33
N LYS A 7 1.19 7.30 4.53
CA LYS A 7 2.25 6.32 4.74
C LYS A 7 1.62 4.94 4.69
N VAL A 8 1.98 4.17 3.67
CA VAL A 8 1.55 2.78 3.51
C VAL A 8 2.67 1.87 3.97
N THR A 9 2.39 0.99 4.92
CA THR A 9 3.35 0.03 5.47
C THR A 9 2.88 -1.40 5.21
N LEU A 10 3.72 -2.23 4.63
CA LEU A 10 3.39 -3.65 4.45
C LEU A 10 3.57 -4.40 5.77
N VAL A 11 2.49 -4.85 6.41
CA VAL A 11 2.54 -5.52 7.73
C VAL A 11 2.53 -7.03 7.59
N ARG A 12 1.87 -7.57 6.56
CA ARG A 12 1.85 -9.01 6.29
C ARG A 12 2.66 -9.37 5.05
N SER A 13 3.18 -10.59 5.04
CA SER A 13 3.83 -11.16 3.86
C SER A 13 2.83 -11.29 2.71
N VAL A 14 3.32 -11.07 1.49
CA VAL A 14 2.61 -11.28 0.23
C VAL A 14 2.63 -12.75 -0.23
N ILE A 15 3.38 -13.62 0.47
CA ILE A 15 3.45 -15.06 0.15
C ILE A 15 2.08 -15.69 0.42
N GLY A 16 1.53 -16.41 -0.58
CA GLY A 16 0.20 -17.03 -0.51
C GLY A 16 -0.96 -16.13 -0.94
N THR A 17 -0.71 -14.88 -1.33
CA THR A 17 -1.76 -13.97 -1.85
C THR A 17 -1.93 -14.09 -3.36
N LYS A 18 -3.10 -13.70 -3.90
CA LYS A 18 -3.35 -13.72 -5.35
C LYS A 18 -2.27 -12.93 -6.10
N SER A 19 -1.96 -13.35 -7.33
CA SER A 19 -1.03 -12.66 -8.24
C SER A 19 -1.30 -11.16 -8.33
N ASP A 20 -2.59 -10.78 -8.38
CA ASP A 20 -3.02 -9.40 -8.49
C ASP A 20 -2.61 -8.55 -7.28
N HIS A 21 -2.82 -9.05 -6.06
CA HIS A 21 -2.42 -8.33 -4.85
C HIS A 21 -0.90 -8.18 -4.79
N ARG A 22 -0.16 -9.21 -5.22
CA ARG A 22 1.31 -9.15 -5.33
C ARG A 22 1.75 -8.07 -6.32
N ALA A 23 1.08 -7.96 -7.47
CA ALA A 23 1.36 -6.92 -8.45
C ALA A 23 1.05 -5.52 -7.89
N THR A 24 -0.07 -5.33 -7.20
CA THR A 24 -0.43 -4.06 -6.55
C THR A 24 0.57 -3.65 -5.48
N VAL A 25 0.97 -4.57 -4.60
CA VAL A 25 1.97 -4.29 -3.54
C VAL A 25 3.33 -3.91 -4.14
N ARG A 26 3.76 -4.59 -5.21
CA ARG A 26 4.97 -4.19 -5.97
C ARG A 26 4.80 -2.84 -6.66
N GLY A 27 3.64 -2.57 -7.25
CA GLY A 27 3.33 -1.29 -7.89
C GLY A 27 3.34 -0.10 -6.92
N LEU A 28 2.95 -0.34 -5.67
CA LEU A 28 3.08 0.62 -4.56
C LEU A 28 4.53 0.78 -4.05
N GLY A 29 5.49 -0.01 -4.56
CA GLY A 29 6.89 0.04 -4.18
C GLY A 29 7.21 -0.64 -2.84
N LEU A 30 6.34 -1.53 -2.36
CA LEU A 30 6.52 -2.24 -1.10
C LEU A 30 7.17 -3.61 -1.36
N GLY A 31 8.50 -3.66 -1.24
CA GLY A 31 9.28 -4.87 -1.55
C GLY A 31 9.53 -5.81 -0.36
N LYS A 32 9.47 -5.29 0.87
CA LYS A 32 9.77 -6.05 2.10
C LYS A 32 8.66 -5.90 3.13
N VAL A 33 8.46 -6.92 3.97
CA VAL A 33 7.61 -6.79 5.16
C VAL A 33 8.22 -5.72 6.07
N ASN A 34 7.38 -4.87 6.65
CA ASN A 34 7.71 -3.64 7.38
C ASN A 34 8.31 -2.51 6.54
N SER A 35 8.36 -2.62 5.20
CA SER A 35 8.66 -1.46 4.37
C SER A 35 7.50 -0.49 4.39
N SER A 36 7.82 0.80 4.54
CA SER A 36 6.84 1.89 4.50
C SER A 36 7.19 2.87 3.40
N ARG A 37 6.19 3.37 2.68
CA ARG A 37 6.37 4.40 1.66
C ARG A 37 5.32 5.48 1.82
N VAL A 38 5.75 6.73 1.67
CA VAL A 38 4.87 7.89 1.70
C VAL A 38 4.39 8.14 0.27
N LEU A 39 3.08 8.22 0.11
CA LEU A 39 2.38 8.37 -1.16
C LEU A 39 1.37 9.51 -1.04
N LEU A 40 1.05 10.12 -2.17
CA LEU A 40 -0.02 11.12 -2.23
C LEU A 40 -1.38 10.43 -2.07
N ASP A 41 -2.29 11.07 -1.35
CA ASP A 41 -3.68 10.63 -1.24
C ASP A 41 -4.44 10.98 -2.53
N THR A 42 -4.30 10.10 -3.52
CA THR A 42 -5.12 10.13 -4.74
C THR A 42 -6.19 9.04 -4.68
N PRO A 43 -7.36 9.25 -5.32
CA PRO A 43 -8.41 8.23 -5.37
C PRO A 43 -7.92 6.92 -6.01
N GLU A 44 -6.96 6.99 -6.93
CA GLU A 44 -6.31 5.84 -7.56
C GLU A 44 -5.51 5.01 -6.55
N ILE A 45 -4.64 5.67 -5.77
CA ILE A 45 -3.83 5.02 -4.73
C ILE A 45 -4.73 4.43 -3.64
N ARG A 46 -5.79 5.15 -3.26
CA ARG A 46 -6.79 4.65 -2.31
C ARG A 46 -7.51 3.40 -2.85
N GLY A 47 -7.81 3.36 -4.16
CA GLY A 47 -8.36 2.17 -4.81
C GLY A 47 -7.42 0.97 -4.74
N MET A 48 -6.13 1.19 -5.01
CA MET A 48 -5.09 0.16 -4.86
C MET A 48 -4.98 -0.33 -3.41
N ILE A 49 -4.93 0.58 -2.45
CA ILE A 49 -4.86 0.26 -1.02
C ILE A 49 -6.07 -0.56 -0.58
N ARG A 50 -7.29 -0.17 -0.94
CA ARG A 50 -8.51 -0.92 -0.60
C ARG A 50 -8.47 -2.36 -1.10
N LYS A 51 -7.85 -2.62 -2.26
CA LYS A 51 -7.67 -3.97 -2.78
C LYS A 51 -6.73 -4.80 -1.90
N VAL A 52 -5.74 -4.18 -1.23
CA VAL A 52 -4.73 -4.87 -0.41
C VAL A 52 -4.83 -4.55 1.08
N ASP A 53 -5.95 -4.02 1.54
CA ASP A 53 -6.15 -3.46 2.90
C ASP A 53 -5.77 -4.42 4.03
N TYR A 54 -6.00 -5.72 3.84
CA TYR A 54 -5.65 -6.75 4.83
C TYR A 54 -4.14 -7.01 4.98
N LEU A 55 -3.31 -6.54 4.03
CA LEU A 55 -1.85 -6.72 3.99
C LEU A 55 -1.08 -5.47 4.42
N VAL A 56 -1.67 -4.29 4.21
CA VAL A 56 -1.03 -2.99 4.46
C VAL A 56 -1.69 -2.26 5.60
N LYS A 57 -0.88 -1.52 6.36
CA LYS A 57 -1.33 -0.56 7.35
C LYS A 57 -1.10 0.83 6.80
N VAL A 58 -2.17 1.60 6.72
CA VAL A 58 -2.14 3.00 6.28
C VAL A 58 -2.06 3.88 7.52
N SER A 59 -1.22 4.91 7.47
CA SER A 59 -1.12 5.95 8.49
C SER A 59 -1.11 7.30 7.77
N GLU A 60 -2.03 8.18 8.12
CA GLU A 60 -2.08 9.54 7.59
C GLU A 60 -0.93 10.38 8.18
N VAL A 61 -0.28 11.20 7.34
CA VAL A 61 0.79 12.13 7.71
C VAL A 61 0.46 13.53 7.23
#